data_AF-A0A8D5FJZ5-F1
#
_entry.id   AF-A0A8D5FJZ5-F1
#
_cell.length_a   1.000
_cell.length_b   1.000
_cell.length_c   1.000
_cell.angle_alpha   90.00
_cell.angle_beta   90.00
_cell.angle_gamma   90.00
#
_symmetry.space_group_name_H-M   'P 1'
#
loop_
_entity.id
_entity.type
_entity.pdbx_description
1 polymer ?
#
loop_
_entity_poly.entity_id
_entity_poly.type
_entity_poly.pdbx_seq_one_letter_code
_entity_poly.pdbx_strand_id
1 'polypeptide(L)' 'MPLDIIATSLLKTLFSEDTEKARDLGCLELVEEDLALCSFVCPGKNEFAQPLRRMLTAIEQGY' A
#
# COMPACT_ATOMS: atom_id res chain seq x y z
N MET A 1 17.21 -1.47 -1.20
CA MET A 1 17.30 -2.58 -0.22
C MET A 1 16.00 -3.38 -0.27
N PRO A 2 15.98 -4.67 0.10
CA PRO A 2 14.71 -5.38 0.29
C PRO A 2 13.95 -4.73 1.45
N LEU A 3 12.70 -4.34 1.21
CA LEU A 3 11.81 -3.80 2.23
C LEU A 3 11.42 -4.95 3.17
N ASP A 4 11.56 -4.75 4.49
CA ASP A 4 11.20 -5.73 5.51
C ASP A 4 9.70 -5.63 5.82
N ILE A 5 8.88 -5.74 4.77
CA ILE A 5 7.42 -5.54 4.81
C ILE A 5 6.72 -6.80 4.34
N ILE A 6 5.72 -7.25 5.08
CA ILE A 6 4.81 -8.32 4.62
C ILE A 6 3.88 -7.72 3.56
N ALA A 7 4.33 -7.73 2.31
CA ALA A 7 3.65 -7.11 1.17
C ALA A 7 2.18 -7.55 1.04
N THR A 8 1.88 -8.84 1.25
CA THR A 8 0.49 -9.35 1.18
C THR A 8 -0.42 -8.75 2.25
N SER A 9 0.08 -8.56 3.47
CA SER A 9 -0.67 -7.90 4.54
C SER A 9 -0.90 -6.43 4.22
N LEU A 10 0.13 -5.74 3.72
CA LEU A 10 0.02 -4.33 3.33
C LEU A 10 -0.99 -4.13 2.20
N LEU A 11 -0.89 -4.93 1.13
CA LEU A 11 -1.82 -4.87 0.02
C LEU A 11 -3.26 -5.08 0.50
N LYS A 12 -3.50 -6.02 1.41
CA LYS A 12 -4.83 -6.24 2.00
C LYS A 12 -5.32 -5.03 2.81
N THR A 13 -4.43 -4.39 3.60
CA THR A 13 -4.79 -3.18 4.35
C THR A 13 -5.13 -2.00 3.44
N LEU A 14 -4.50 -1.89 2.26
CA LEU A 14 -4.84 -0.85 1.28
C LEU A 14 -6.30 -0.95 0.80
N PHE A 15 -6.85 -2.15 0.59
CA PHE A 15 -8.26 -2.32 0.22
C PHE A 15 -9.21 -2.23 1.41
N SER A 16 -8.72 -2.51 2.62
CA SER A 16 -9.51 -2.40 3.84
C SER A 16 -9.54 -0.97 4.39
N GLU A 17 -8.81 -0.02 3.78
CA GLU A 17 -8.71 1.39 4.18
C GLU A 17 -8.29 1.58 5.65
N ASP A 18 -7.51 0.65 6.20
CA ASP A 18 -7.03 0.66 7.58
C ASP A 18 -5.69 1.43 7.68
N THR A 19 -5.78 2.72 8.04
CA THR A 19 -4.63 3.65 8.09
C THR A 19 -3.62 3.30 9.19
N GLU A 20 -4.09 2.84 10.35
CA GLU A 20 -3.22 2.47 11.47
C GLU A 20 -2.38 1.24 11.13
N LYS A 21 -2.99 0.18 10.60
CA LYS A 21 -2.23 -0.99 10.15
C LYS A 21 -1.32 -0.69 8.97
N ALA A 22 -1.73 0.20 8.05
CA ALA A 22 -0.89 0.60 6.94
C ALA A 22 0.39 1.32 7.40
N ARG A 23 0.31 2.14 8.45
CA ARG A 23 1.47 2.79 9.08
C ARG A 23 2.44 1.78 9.70
N ASP A 24 1.92 0.83 10.49
CA ASP A 24 2.73 -0.22 11.11
C ASP A 24 3.44 -1.10 10.09
N LEU A 25 2.82 -1.31 8.93
CA LEU A 25 3.38 -2.08 7.82
C LEU A 25 4.31 -1.26 6.91
N GLY A 26 4.62 0.00 7.24
CA GLY A 26 5.59 0.81 6.52
C GLY A 26 5.09 1.44 5.22
N CYS A 27 3.77 1.71 5.07
CA CYS A 27 3.26 2.32 3.84
C CYS A 27 3.83 3.72 3.55
N LEU A 28 4.40 4.40 4.55
CA LEU A 28 4.99 5.73 4.43
C LEU A 28 6.32 5.74 3.65
N GLU A 29 6.99 4.60 3.55
CA GLU A 29 8.26 4.46 2.82
C GLU A 29 8.05 4.11 1.34
N LEU A 30 6.79 3.97 0.91
CA LEU A 30 6.43 3.51 -0.41
C LEU A 30 5.89 4.64 -1.28
N VAL A 31 6.18 4.55 -2.57
CA VAL A 31 5.52 5.31 -3.62
C VAL A 31 4.79 4.38 -4.57
N GLU A 32 3.92 4.93 -5.43
CA GLU A 32 3.10 4.13 -6.33
C GLU A 32 3.93 3.23 -7.27
N GLU A 33 5.14 3.66 -7.63
CA GLU A 33 6.06 2.91 -8.48
C GLU A 33 6.56 1.62 -7.82
N ASP A 34 6.68 1.59 -6.48
CA ASP A 34 7.12 0.40 -5.74
C ASP A 34 6.09 -0.74 -5.83
N LEU A 35 4.80 -0.40 -6.01
CA LEU A 35 3.71 -1.36 -6.14
C LEU A 35 3.44 -1.78 -7.58
N ALA A 36 4.13 -1.21 -8.57
CA ALA A 36 3.92 -1.53 -9.99
C ALA A 36 4.14 -3.02 -10.29
N LEU A 37 5.18 -3.63 -9.70
CA LEU A 37 5.45 -5.07 -9.84
C LEU A 37 4.36 -5.91 -9.17
N CYS A 38 3.86 -5.49 -8.00
CA CYS A 38 2.74 -6.17 -7.34
C CYS A 38 1.50 -6.16 -8.23
N SER A 39 1.18 -5.03 -8.86
CA SER A 39 0.05 -4.93 -9.79
C SER A 39 0.25 -5.75 -11.06
N PHE A 40 1.47 -5.82 -11.59
CA PHE A 40 1.78 -6.62 -12.77
C PHE A 40 1.64 -8.14 -12.51
N VAL A 41 2.10 -8.61 -11.36
CA VAL A 41 2.08 -10.05 -11.01
C VAL A 41 0.72 -10.49 -10.44
N CYS A 42 -0.13 -9.55 -10.00
CA CYS A 42 -1.41 -9.88 -9.38
C CYS A 42 -2.34 -10.64 -10.36
N PRO A 43 -2.79 -11.87 -10.04
CA PRO A 43 -3.68 -12.63 -10.90
C PRO A 43 -5.06 -11.97 -11.07
N GLY A 44 -5.48 -11.14 -10.10
CA GLY A 44 -6.73 -10.38 -10.14
C GLY A 44 -6.67 -9.09 -10.94
N LYS A 45 -5.50 -8.72 -11.50
CA LYS A 45 -5.26 -7.44 -12.20
C LYS A 45 -5.65 -6.21 -11.37
N ASN A 46 -5.41 -6.27 -10.06
CA ASN A 46 -5.67 -5.15 -9.17
C ASN A 46 -4.57 -4.10 -9.29
N GLU A 47 -4.97 -2.83 -9.38
CA GLU A 47 -4.07 -1.69 -9.33
C GLU A 47 -3.91 -1.21 -7.89
N PHE A 48 -2.68 -1.26 -7.36
CA PHE A 48 -2.40 -0.90 -5.97
C PHE A 48 -1.88 0.54 -5.79
N ALA A 49 -1.48 1.18 -6.90
CA ALA A 49 -1.02 2.57 -6.93
C ALA A 49 -2.09 3.55 -6.42
N GLN A 50 -3.32 3.47 -6.94
CA GLN A 50 -4.43 4.34 -6.51
C GLN A 50 -4.79 4.16 -5.04
N PRO A 51 -4.99 2.92 -4.52
CA PRO A 51 -5.21 2.68 -3.10
C PRO A 51 -4.11 3.25 -2.21
N LEU A 52 -2.83 3.10 -2.59
CA LEU A 52 -1.71 3.67 -1.84
C LEU A 52 -1.78 5.20 -1.78
N ARG A 53 -2.02 5.88 -2.91
CA ARG A 53 -2.16 7.34 -2.92
C ARG A 53 -3.30 7.81 -2.02
N ARG A 54 -4.47 7.15 -2.09
CA ARG A 54 -5.62 7.47 -1.23
C ARG A 54 -5.28 7.30 0.25
N MET A 55 -4.58 6.21 0.59
CA MET A 55 -4.13 5.94 1.94
C MET A 55 -3.17 7.03 2.46
N LEU A 56 -2.16 7.39 1.67
CA LEU A 56 -1.21 8.44 2.04
C LEU A 56 -1.90 9.79 2.22
N THR A 57 -2.84 10.14 1.34
CA THR A 57 -3.65 11.35 1.46
C THR A 57 -4.55 11.33 2.69
N ALA A 58 -5.16 10.19 3.03
CA ALA A 58 -5.97 10.05 4.24
C ALA A 58 -5.12 10.23 5.52
N ILE A 59 -3.91 9.65 5.52
CA ILE A 59 -2.94 9.80 6.60
C ILE A 59 -2.47 11.26 6.75
N GLU A 60 -2.22 11.95 5.63
CA GLU A 60 -1.80 13.36 5.62
C GLU A 60 -2.90 14.30 6.14
N GLN A 61 -4.17 13.99 5.84
CA GLN A 61 -5.32 14.77 6.29
C GLN A 61 -5.69 14.54 7.77
N GLY A 62 -5.06 13.57 8.44
CA GLY A 62 -5.21 13.34 9.87
C GLY A 62 -6.51 12.62 10.27
N TYR A 63 -7.00 11.71 9.41
CA TYR A 63 -8.03 10.73 9.79
C TYR A 63 -7.46 9.60 10.64
#